data_AF-A0A9D8HGC8-F1
#
_entry.id   AF-A0A9D8HGC8-F1
#
_cell.length_a   1.000
_cell.length_b   1.000
_cell.length_c   1.000
_cell.angle_alpha   90.00
_cell.angle_beta   90.00
_cell.angle_gamma   90.00
#
_symmetry.space_group_name_H-M   'P 1'
#
loop_
_entity.id
_entity.type
_entity.pdbx_description
1 polymer ?
#
loop_
_entity_poly.entity_id
_entity_poly.type
_entity_poly.pdbx_seq_one_letter_code
_entity_poly.pdbx_strand_id
1 'polypeptide(L)'
;MFTSTMIRRSSASFTIYSVIIFSLTGLLIVFFARSGQRAPVEQLVVLGLLFAVAENRSVELPNRSSLSASLMIAMTAVVLFRTTAPLLGPLAVGLFGGLYLPHVRARDWRKVIFNAANFGLSSLGAAVLFGAVTGPEAGPLILLGASVPTALFYALLNSAFLVPAMMLLSGRTFSDVGQEMWVSDIQILPFGLLGLLLGELYLDLGLWVVPLFVTPIFIARQAFASYLAMRDAQDA
;
A
#
# COMPACT_ATOMS: atom_id res chain seq x y z
N MET A 1 5.43 -8.49 -36.41
CA MET A 1 6.88 -8.22 -36.26
C MET A 1 7.04 -6.89 -35.56
N PHE A 2 6.90 -6.88 -34.22
CA PHE A 2 7.07 -5.66 -33.42
C PHE A 2 8.57 -5.35 -33.34
N THR A 3 8.95 -4.17 -33.81
CA THR A 3 10.32 -3.69 -33.93
C THR A 3 11.03 -3.64 -32.57
N SER A 4 12.24 -4.19 -32.50
CA SER A 4 13.07 -4.30 -31.27
C SER A 4 13.37 -2.94 -30.59
N THR A 5 13.20 -1.84 -31.32
CA THR A 5 13.30 -0.46 -30.83
C THR A 5 12.14 -0.06 -29.89
N MET A 6 10.94 -0.62 -30.05
CA MET A 6 9.80 -0.34 -29.15
C MET A 6 10.01 -0.97 -27.77
N ILE A 7 10.56 -2.18 -27.72
CA ILE A 7 10.82 -2.92 -26.47
C ILE A 7 11.91 -2.22 -25.63
N ARG A 8 12.94 -1.63 -26.26
CA ARG A 8 14.02 -0.93 -25.55
C ARG A 8 13.60 0.41 -24.92
N ARG A 9 12.74 1.20 -25.58
CA ARG A 9 12.33 2.52 -25.07
C ARG A 9 11.44 2.44 -23.83
N SER A 10 10.50 1.48 -23.79
CA SER A 10 9.61 1.22 -22.64
C SER A 10 10.42 0.98 -21.33
N SER A 11 11.54 0.24 -21.44
CA SER A 11 12.39 -0.08 -20.30
C SER A 11 13.09 1.14 -19.68
N ALA A 12 13.53 2.11 -20.48
CA ALA A 12 14.25 3.29 -19.97
C ALA A 12 13.30 4.27 -19.26
N SER A 13 12.14 4.54 -19.85
CA SER A 13 11.16 5.47 -19.27
C SER A 13 10.64 4.98 -17.91
N PHE A 14 10.31 3.69 -17.80
CA PHE A 14 9.90 3.11 -16.50
C PHE A 14 11.02 3.20 -15.46
N THR A 15 12.28 2.98 -15.87
CA THR A 15 13.44 3.10 -14.96
C THR A 15 13.58 4.53 -14.44
N ILE A 16 13.54 5.52 -15.33
CA ILE A 16 13.62 6.95 -14.96
C ILE A 16 12.48 7.31 -14.02
N TYR A 17 11.25 6.91 -14.35
CA TYR A 17 10.08 7.15 -13.51
C TYR A 17 10.25 6.57 -12.10
N SER A 18 10.67 5.31 -12.01
CA SER A 18 10.91 4.60 -10.73
C SER A 18 11.99 5.28 -9.89
N VAL A 19 13.09 5.71 -10.52
CA VAL A 19 14.19 6.42 -9.85
C VAL A 19 13.75 7.79 -9.35
N ILE A 20 12.98 8.55 -10.14
CA ILE A 20 12.49 9.88 -9.74
C ILE A 20 11.61 9.76 -8.49
N ILE A 21 10.60 8.89 -8.52
CA ILE A 21 9.69 8.77 -7.39
C ILE A 21 10.41 8.24 -6.14
N PHE A 22 11.32 7.28 -6.29
CA PHE A 22 12.08 6.74 -5.16
C PHE A 22 13.07 7.76 -4.58
N SER A 23 13.70 8.57 -5.43
CA SER A 23 14.56 9.66 -4.97
C SER A 23 13.76 10.72 -4.20
N LEU A 24 12.57 11.08 -4.69
CA LEU A 24 11.65 11.97 -3.98
C LEU A 24 11.25 11.38 -2.62
N THR A 25 10.89 10.10 -2.56
CA THR A 25 10.60 9.38 -1.31
C THR A 25 11.79 9.46 -0.34
N GLY A 26 13.01 9.21 -0.82
CA GLY A 26 14.24 9.32 -0.02
C GLY A 26 14.47 10.73 0.54
N LEU A 27 14.26 11.76 -0.28
CA LEU A 27 14.35 13.16 0.16
C LEU A 27 13.31 13.49 1.25
N LEU A 28 12.08 12.99 1.12
CA LEU A 28 11.03 13.18 2.12
C LEU A 28 11.36 12.48 3.44
N ILE A 29 11.92 11.27 3.40
CA ILE A 29 12.40 10.57 4.61
C ILE A 29 13.45 11.41 5.33
N VAL A 30 14.46 11.88 4.60
CA VAL A 30 15.53 12.72 5.18
C VAL A 30 14.95 14.02 5.73
N PHE A 31 14.05 14.66 5.00
CA PHE A 31 13.38 15.89 5.44
C PHE A 31 12.61 15.70 6.76
N PHE A 32 11.75 14.68 6.85
CA PHE A 32 10.97 14.44 8.07
C PHE A 32 11.82 13.97 9.26
N ALA A 33 12.87 13.17 9.01
CA ALA A 33 13.81 12.80 10.06
C ALA A 33 14.58 14.03 10.59
N ARG A 34 14.94 14.97 9.71
CA ARG A 34 15.61 16.22 10.07
C ARG A 34 14.69 17.24 10.74
N SER A 35 13.39 17.20 10.47
CA SER A 35 12.40 18.03 11.16
C SER A 35 12.04 17.51 12.57
N GLY A 36 12.64 16.40 13.01
CA GLY A 36 12.53 15.88 14.36
C GLY A 36 11.54 14.74 14.54
N GLN A 37 10.85 14.29 13.47
CA GLN A 37 10.00 13.11 13.57
C GLN A 37 10.85 11.86 13.82
N ARG A 38 10.48 11.08 14.84
CA ARG A 38 11.18 9.85 15.23
C ARG A 38 10.16 8.74 15.44
N ALA A 39 10.03 7.88 14.44
CA ALA A 39 9.18 6.70 14.53
C ALA A 39 9.90 5.63 15.36
N PRO A 40 9.27 5.07 16.41
CA PRO A 40 9.83 3.95 17.16
C PRO A 40 10.20 2.78 16.24
N VAL A 41 11.48 2.36 16.29
CA VAL A 41 12.03 1.35 15.37
C VAL A 41 11.29 0.01 15.47
N GLU A 42 10.92 -0.38 16.69
CA GLU A 42 10.15 -1.61 16.93
C GLU A 42 8.82 -1.62 16.17
N GLN A 43 8.02 -0.55 16.29
CA GLN A 43 6.74 -0.42 15.61
C GLN A 43 6.90 -0.38 14.09
N LEU A 44 7.93 0.33 13.60
CA LEU A 44 8.28 0.37 12.19
C LEU A 44 8.61 -1.02 11.64
N VAL A 45 9.42 -1.78 12.35
CA VAL A 45 9.83 -3.13 11.93
C VAL A 45 8.63 -4.07 11.94
N VAL A 46 7.82 -4.06 13.01
CA VAL A 46 6.64 -4.93 13.10
C VAL A 46 5.63 -4.63 12.01
N LEU A 47 5.21 -3.37 11.87
CA LEU A 47 4.25 -3.00 10.83
C LEU A 47 4.83 -3.15 9.42
N GLY A 48 6.10 -2.80 9.22
CA GLY A 48 6.78 -2.98 7.93
C GLY A 48 6.84 -4.45 7.52
N LEU A 49 7.20 -5.37 8.42
CA LEU A 49 7.20 -6.80 8.13
C LEU A 49 5.79 -7.33 7.85
N LEU A 50 4.78 -6.91 8.62
CA LEU A 50 3.38 -7.27 8.35
C LEU A 50 2.92 -6.75 6.99
N PHE A 51 3.32 -5.54 6.61
CA PHE A 51 3.04 -4.96 5.29
C PHE A 51 3.67 -5.81 4.18
N ALA A 52 4.95 -6.15 4.31
CA ALA A 52 5.64 -7.00 3.35
C ALA A 52 4.99 -8.39 3.25
N VAL A 53 4.58 -8.99 4.38
CA VAL A 53 3.87 -10.27 4.39
C VAL A 53 2.52 -10.15 3.69
N ALA A 54 1.75 -9.08 3.95
CA ALA A 54 0.45 -8.85 3.32
C ALA A 54 0.60 -8.75 1.79
N GLU A 55 1.58 -8.00 1.30
CA GLU A 55 1.86 -7.87 -0.14
C GLU A 55 2.27 -9.19 -0.79
N ASN A 56 3.06 -10.01 -0.09
CA ASN A 56 3.44 -11.34 -0.57
C ASN A 56 2.32 -12.39 -0.46
N ARG A 57 1.19 -12.03 0.15
CA ARG A 57 0.01 -12.87 0.31
C ARG A 57 -1.22 -12.28 -0.37
N SER A 58 -1.02 -11.37 -1.32
CA SER A 58 -2.10 -10.87 -2.16
C SER A 58 -2.77 -12.00 -2.95
N VAL A 59 -4.06 -11.84 -3.21
CA VAL A 59 -4.83 -12.75 -4.05
C VAL A 59 -5.19 -12.05 -5.34
N GLU A 60 -4.89 -12.70 -6.46
CA GLU A 60 -5.34 -12.26 -7.78
C GLU A 60 -6.82 -12.59 -7.95
N LEU A 61 -7.60 -11.58 -8.31
CA LEU A 61 -9.02 -11.65 -8.61
C LEU A 61 -9.23 -12.00 -10.10
N PRO A 62 -10.42 -12.48 -10.49
CA PRO A 62 -10.72 -12.88 -11.87
C PRO A 62 -10.51 -11.79 -12.92
N ASN A 63 -10.63 -10.52 -12.53
CA ASN A 63 -10.37 -9.34 -13.36
C ASN A 63 -8.87 -8.97 -13.43
N ARG A 64 -7.96 -9.84 -12.99
CA ARG A 64 -6.50 -9.66 -12.94
C ARG A 64 -6.00 -8.57 -11.99
N SER A 65 -6.88 -7.99 -11.18
CA SER A 65 -6.42 -7.14 -10.09
C SER A 65 -5.99 -7.99 -8.89
N SER A 66 -5.21 -7.42 -7.99
CA SER A 66 -4.78 -8.10 -6.77
C SER A 66 -5.34 -7.39 -5.55
N LEU A 67 -5.87 -8.16 -4.60
CA LEU A 67 -6.31 -7.67 -3.30
C LEU A 67 -5.30 -8.06 -2.23
N SER A 68 -4.85 -7.08 -1.46
CA SER A 68 -3.85 -7.23 -0.40
C SER A 68 -4.34 -6.56 0.88
N ALA A 69 -3.97 -7.15 2.02
CA ALA A 69 -4.23 -6.58 3.34
C ALA A 69 -3.24 -5.46 3.71
N SER A 70 -2.36 -5.02 2.81
CA SER A 70 -1.40 -3.95 3.06
C SER A 70 -2.04 -2.60 3.34
N LEU A 71 -3.19 -2.28 2.73
CA LEU A 71 -3.95 -1.07 3.06
C LEU A 71 -4.32 -1.03 4.55
N MET A 72 -4.73 -2.16 5.12
CA MET A 72 -5.03 -2.25 6.56
C MET A 72 -3.81 -1.83 7.38
N ILE A 73 -2.63 -2.38 7.04
CA ILE A 73 -1.37 -2.04 7.72
C ILE A 73 -0.97 -0.57 7.49
N ALA A 74 -1.18 -0.03 6.29
CA ALA A 74 -0.95 1.38 5.99
C ALA A 74 -1.81 2.30 6.88
N MET A 75 -3.09 2.01 6.99
CA MET A 75 -4.04 2.78 7.80
C MET A 75 -3.78 2.65 9.30
N THR A 76 -3.34 1.47 9.75
CA THR A 76 -2.82 1.28 11.11
C THR A 76 -1.62 2.17 11.36
N ALA A 77 -0.67 2.25 10.44
CA ALA A 77 0.50 3.11 10.59
C ALA A 77 0.11 4.59 10.67
N VAL A 78 -0.85 5.05 9.84
CA VAL A 78 -1.39 6.42 9.89
C VAL A 78 -1.87 6.80 11.29
N VAL A 79 -2.58 5.89 11.96
CA VAL A 79 -3.14 6.13 13.30
C VAL A 79 -2.07 5.96 14.38
N LEU A 80 -1.29 4.88 14.33
CA LEU A 80 -0.30 4.54 15.33
C LEU A 80 0.78 5.63 15.48
N PHE A 81 1.25 6.19 14.36
CA PHE A 81 2.32 7.19 14.37
C PHE A 81 1.82 8.64 14.46
N ARG A 82 0.51 8.88 14.60
CA ARG A 82 -0.09 10.23 14.53
C ARG A 82 0.52 11.26 15.49
N THR A 83 1.04 10.82 16.64
CA THR A 83 1.61 11.71 17.67
C THR A 83 3.15 11.77 17.65
N THR A 84 3.83 10.71 17.22
CA THR A 84 5.30 10.60 17.31
C THR A 84 6.01 10.89 15.99
N ALA A 85 5.43 10.44 14.88
CA ALA A 85 6.02 10.55 13.54
C ALA A 85 4.91 10.52 12.47
N PRO A 86 3.96 11.49 12.49
CA PRO A 86 2.71 11.41 11.73
C PRO A 86 2.90 11.24 10.23
N LEU A 87 4.02 11.71 9.67
CA LEU A 87 4.31 11.63 8.25
C LEU A 87 5.40 10.59 7.95
N LEU A 88 6.47 10.57 8.76
CA LEU A 88 7.59 9.65 8.58
C LEU A 88 7.21 8.19 8.85
N GLY A 89 6.39 7.92 9.86
CA GLY A 89 5.98 6.57 10.24
C GLY A 89 5.24 5.84 9.12
N PRO A 90 4.11 6.37 8.63
CA PRO A 90 3.35 5.77 7.53
C PRO A 90 4.19 5.67 6.24
N LEU A 91 4.96 6.71 5.91
CA LEU A 91 5.89 6.69 4.78
C LEU A 91 6.88 5.52 4.87
N ALA A 92 7.53 5.35 6.03
CA ALA A 92 8.54 4.32 6.24
C ALA A 92 7.94 2.91 6.28
N VAL A 93 6.76 2.71 6.87
CA VAL A 93 6.05 1.42 6.81
C VAL A 93 5.70 1.05 5.38
N GLY A 94 5.18 2.00 4.58
CA GLY A 94 4.82 1.75 3.18
C GLY A 94 5.99 1.30 2.31
N LEU A 95 7.23 1.74 2.60
CA LEU A 95 8.43 1.29 1.86
C LEU A 95 8.61 -0.23 1.85
N PHE A 96 8.13 -0.93 2.88
CA PHE A 96 8.23 -2.40 2.95
C PHE A 96 7.39 -3.09 1.88
N GLY A 97 6.44 -2.39 1.25
CA GLY A 97 5.75 -2.89 0.04
C GLY A 97 6.67 -3.11 -1.16
N GLY A 98 7.89 -2.56 -1.14
CA GLY A 98 8.93 -2.91 -2.11
C GLY A 98 9.46 -4.35 -1.96
N LEU A 99 9.31 -4.98 -0.79
CA LEU A 99 9.83 -6.32 -0.46
C LEU A 99 8.95 -7.45 -1.03
N TYR A 100 8.40 -7.25 -2.23
CA TYR A 100 7.66 -8.27 -2.95
C TYR A 100 8.64 -9.32 -3.51
N LEU A 101 8.60 -10.53 -2.93
CA LEU A 101 9.58 -11.59 -3.16
C LEU A 101 9.74 -11.99 -4.63
N PRO A 102 8.68 -12.07 -5.46
CA PRO A 102 8.84 -12.37 -6.87
C PRO A 102 9.74 -11.35 -7.60
N HIS A 103 9.58 -10.04 -7.32
CA HIS A 103 10.42 -9.00 -7.92
C HIS A 103 11.86 -9.06 -7.40
N VAL A 104 12.05 -9.28 -6.09
CA VAL A 104 13.38 -9.42 -5.47
C VAL A 104 14.12 -10.64 -6.03
N ARG A 105 13.47 -11.79 -6.12
CA ARG A 105 14.04 -13.03 -6.67
C ARG A 105 14.39 -12.90 -8.15
N ALA A 106 13.55 -12.21 -8.92
CA ALA A 106 13.83 -11.89 -10.33
C ALA A 106 14.89 -10.79 -10.51
N ARG A 107 15.37 -10.17 -9.43
CA ARG A 107 16.31 -9.03 -9.44
C ARG A 107 15.81 -7.85 -10.29
N ASP A 108 14.48 -7.65 -10.37
CA ASP A 108 13.89 -6.51 -11.07
C ASP A 108 13.80 -5.30 -10.13
N TRP A 109 14.98 -4.75 -9.81
CA TRP A 109 15.14 -3.67 -8.82
C TRP A 109 14.31 -2.43 -9.14
N ARG A 110 13.99 -2.20 -10.42
CA ARG A 110 13.14 -1.09 -10.85
C ARG A 110 11.73 -1.20 -10.26
N LYS A 111 11.14 -2.41 -10.30
CA LYS A 111 9.82 -2.67 -9.68
C LYS A 111 9.89 -2.63 -8.16
N VAL A 112 11.00 -3.10 -7.57
CA VAL A 112 11.22 -3.03 -6.11
C VAL A 112 11.21 -1.59 -5.62
N ILE A 113 12.03 -0.72 -6.22
CA ILE A 113 12.09 0.69 -5.81
C ILE A 113 10.81 1.45 -6.17
N PHE A 114 10.16 1.12 -7.30
CA PHE A 114 8.87 1.68 -7.66
C PHE A 114 7.79 1.34 -6.63
N ASN A 115 7.64 0.06 -6.27
CA ASN A 115 6.65 -0.37 -5.28
C ASN A 115 6.93 0.27 -3.91
N ALA A 116 8.20 0.28 -3.46
CA ALA A 116 8.57 0.93 -2.21
C ALA A 116 8.14 2.40 -2.20
N ALA A 117 8.47 3.14 -3.26
CA ALA A 117 8.12 4.55 -3.38
C ALA A 117 6.60 4.77 -3.47
N ASN A 118 5.91 3.99 -4.30
CA ASN A 118 4.46 4.08 -4.50
C ASN A 118 3.73 3.87 -3.17
N PHE A 119 3.96 2.74 -2.51
CA PHE A 119 3.31 2.44 -1.23
C PHE A 119 3.67 3.46 -0.15
N GLY A 120 4.95 3.84 -0.03
CA GLY A 120 5.39 4.87 0.91
C GLY A 120 4.69 6.23 0.68
N LEU A 121 4.64 6.71 -0.56
CA LEU A 121 4.02 7.98 -0.91
C LEU A 121 2.49 7.95 -0.77
N SER A 122 1.84 6.83 -1.10
CA SER A 122 0.41 6.64 -0.85
C SER A 122 0.10 6.66 0.65
N SER A 123 0.87 5.95 1.48
CA SER A 123 0.74 5.98 2.94
C SER A 123 0.98 7.38 3.52
N LEU A 124 1.96 8.11 2.98
CA LEU A 124 2.22 9.50 3.37
C LEU A 124 1.02 10.41 3.02
N GLY A 125 0.50 10.33 1.80
CA GLY A 125 -0.63 11.15 1.39
C GLY A 125 -1.89 10.85 2.21
N ALA A 126 -2.12 9.57 2.52
CA ALA A 126 -3.17 9.15 3.46
C ALA A 126 -2.97 9.83 4.83
N ALA A 127 -1.75 9.80 5.38
CA ALA A 127 -1.45 10.44 6.65
C ALA A 127 -1.67 11.96 6.65
N VAL A 128 -1.31 12.64 5.55
CA VAL A 128 -1.56 14.07 5.37
C VAL A 128 -3.07 14.36 5.39
N LEU A 129 -3.86 13.63 4.62
CA LEU A 129 -5.31 13.82 4.60
C LEU A 129 -5.94 13.52 5.96
N PHE A 130 -5.52 12.42 6.59
CA PHE A 130 -6.03 12.03 7.90
C PHE A 130 -5.81 13.13 8.93
N GLY A 131 -4.57 13.64 9.05
CA GLY A 131 -4.25 14.73 9.97
C GLY A 131 -5.02 16.02 9.67
N ALA A 132 -5.26 16.33 8.39
CA ALA A 132 -6.05 17.49 7.98
C ALA A 132 -7.54 17.36 8.35
N VAL A 133 -8.09 16.14 8.34
CA VAL A 133 -9.51 15.89 8.65
C VAL A 133 -9.76 15.75 10.15
N THR A 134 -8.88 15.09 10.90
CA THR A 134 -9.13 14.75 12.30
C THR A 134 -8.70 15.85 13.26
N GLY A 135 -7.58 16.53 12.98
CA GLY A 135 -6.92 17.39 13.97
C GLY A 135 -6.34 16.61 15.16
N PRO A 136 -5.72 17.29 16.14
CA PRO A 136 -4.99 16.66 17.24
C PRO A 136 -5.88 16.09 18.36
N GLU A 137 -7.10 16.61 18.54
CA GLU A 137 -8.03 16.23 19.63
C GLU A 137 -9.26 15.44 19.13
N ALA A 138 -9.11 14.77 17.98
CA ALA A 138 -10.21 14.05 17.35
C ALA A 138 -10.74 12.92 18.25
N GLY A 139 -12.05 12.93 18.51
CA GLY A 139 -12.71 11.81 19.18
C GLY A 139 -12.84 10.57 18.29
N PRO A 140 -13.14 9.38 18.86
CA PRO A 140 -13.23 8.11 18.12
C PRO A 140 -14.15 8.13 16.91
N LEU A 141 -15.28 8.84 16.98
CA LEU A 141 -16.24 8.93 15.88
C LEU A 141 -15.69 9.73 14.69
N ILE A 142 -14.91 10.79 14.94
CA ILE A 142 -14.26 11.60 13.90
C ILE A 142 -13.16 10.75 13.24
N LEU A 143 -12.37 10.04 14.03
CA LEU A 143 -11.35 9.12 13.54
C LEU A 143 -11.97 8.04 12.64
N LEU A 144 -13.07 7.43 13.09
CA LEU A 144 -13.82 6.45 12.29
C LEU A 144 -14.35 7.05 10.99
N GLY A 145 -14.95 8.25 11.04
CA GLY A 145 -15.45 8.96 9.87
C GLY A 145 -14.34 9.33 8.88
N ALA A 146 -13.14 9.64 9.37
CA ALA A 146 -11.97 9.96 8.55
C ALA A 146 -11.36 8.72 7.86
N SER A 147 -11.69 7.49 8.29
CA SER A 147 -11.14 6.26 7.72
C SER A 147 -11.44 6.12 6.22
N VAL A 148 -12.69 6.35 5.81
CA VAL A 148 -13.17 6.19 4.44
C VAL A 148 -12.48 7.15 3.48
N PRO A 149 -12.52 8.49 3.67
CA PRO A 149 -11.84 9.41 2.77
C PRO A 149 -10.32 9.19 2.76
N THR A 150 -9.73 8.79 3.88
CA THR A 150 -8.29 8.51 3.95
C THR A 150 -7.91 7.27 3.16
N ALA A 151 -8.67 6.18 3.28
CA ALA A 151 -8.45 4.95 2.51
C ALA A 151 -8.65 5.18 1.01
N LEU A 152 -9.69 5.94 0.62
CA LEU A 152 -9.91 6.31 -0.78
C LEU A 152 -8.77 7.18 -1.33
N PHE A 153 -8.24 8.10 -0.52
CA PHE A 153 -7.12 8.95 -0.95
C PHE A 153 -5.81 8.17 -1.10
N TYR A 154 -5.55 7.20 -0.20
CA TYR A 154 -4.47 6.24 -0.38
C TYR A 154 -4.61 5.52 -1.73
N ALA A 155 -5.80 4.97 -2.01
CA ALA A 155 -6.08 4.22 -3.22
C ALA A 155 -5.88 5.09 -4.46
N LEU A 156 -6.42 6.31 -4.43
CA LEU A 156 -6.26 7.31 -5.48
C LEU A 156 -4.79 7.57 -5.80
N LEU A 157 -3.96 7.84 -4.77
CA LEU A 157 -2.52 8.07 -4.98
C LEU A 157 -1.82 6.82 -5.50
N ASN A 158 -2.15 5.64 -4.95
CA ASN A 158 -1.57 4.39 -5.40
C ASN A 158 -1.85 4.14 -6.89
N SER A 159 -3.11 4.33 -7.30
CA SER A 159 -3.56 4.26 -8.68
C SER A 159 -2.91 5.34 -9.55
N ALA A 160 -2.79 6.58 -9.06
CA ALA A 160 -2.14 7.67 -9.78
C ALA A 160 -0.66 7.40 -10.08
N PHE A 161 0.05 6.66 -9.23
CA PHE A 161 1.43 6.22 -9.50
C PHE A 161 1.49 4.92 -10.31
N LEU A 162 0.59 3.97 -10.04
CA LEU A 162 0.61 2.65 -10.68
C LEU A 162 0.17 2.69 -12.14
N VAL A 163 -0.85 3.46 -12.49
CA VAL A 163 -1.35 3.53 -13.88
C VAL A 163 -0.26 3.98 -14.85
N PRO A 164 0.47 5.10 -14.62
CA PRO A 164 1.59 5.48 -15.50
C PRO A 164 2.69 4.41 -15.57
N ALA A 165 3.04 3.78 -14.45
CA ALA A 165 4.03 2.69 -14.43
C ALA A 165 3.58 1.52 -15.32
N MET A 166 2.32 1.12 -15.22
CA MET A 166 1.75 0.04 -16.03
C MET A 166 1.70 0.40 -17.52
N MET A 167 1.35 1.64 -17.86
CA MET A 167 1.40 2.12 -19.25
C MET A 167 2.83 2.05 -19.81
N LEU A 168 3.83 2.47 -19.03
CA LEU A 168 5.24 2.43 -19.43
C LEU A 168 5.78 1.00 -19.58
N LEU A 169 5.30 0.06 -18.76
CA LEU A 169 5.74 -1.35 -18.77
C LEU A 169 5.04 -2.21 -19.83
N SER A 170 3.74 -2.00 -20.03
CA SER A 170 2.89 -2.89 -20.84
C SER A 170 2.46 -2.29 -22.18
N GLY A 171 2.62 -0.97 -22.37
CA GLY A 171 2.15 -0.26 -23.56
C GLY A 171 0.63 -0.13 -23.66
N ARG A 172 -0.12 -0.51 -22.61
CA ARG A 172 -1.58 -0.38 -22.52
C ARG A 172 -2.01 1.08 -22.40
N THR A 173 -3.27 1.36 -22.73
CA THR A 173 -3.83 2.72 -22.60
C THR A 173 -4.28 3.00 -21.16
N PHE A 174 -4.44 4.29 -20.82
CA PHE A 174 -4.92 4.72 -19.50
C PHE A 174 -6.32 4.14 -19.19
N SER A 175 -7.21 4.11 -20.18
CA SER A 175 -8.58 3.60 -20.00
C SER A 175 -8.59 2.12 -19.63
N ASP A 176 -7.73 1.32 -20.27
CA ASP A 176 -7.67 -0.12 -20.03
C ASP A 176 -7.23 -0.43 -18.60
N VAL A 177 -6.21 0.29 -18.10
CA VAL A 177 -5.67 0.06 -16.76
C VAL A 177 -6.58 0.69 -15.69
N GLY A 178 -7.07 1.92 -15.92
CA GLY A 178 -7.91 2.63 -14.95
C GLY A 178 -9.24 1.94 -14.67
N GLN A 179 -9.88 1.35 -15.69
CA GLN A 179 -11.13 0.61 -15.51
C GLN A 179 -10.94 -0.68 -14.69
N GLU A 180 -9.79 -1.34 -14.76
CA GLU A 180 -9.48 -2.52 -13.95
C GLU A 180 -9.25 -2.14 -12.47
N MET A 181 -8.67 -0.96 -12.23
CA MET A 181 -8.29 -0.52 -10.88
C MET A 181 -9.47 -0.03 -10.04
N TRP A 182 -10.42 0.75 -10.59
CA TRP A 182 -11.46 1.40 -9.77
C TRP A 182 -12.37 0.41 -9.02
N VAL A 183 -12.66 -0.76 -9.61
CA VAL A 183 -13.47 -1.81 -8.96
C VAL A 183 -12.74 -2.36 -7.74
N SER A 184 -11.42 -2.50 -7.86
CA SER A 184 -10.56 -2.99 -6.78
C SER A 184 -10.49 -1.98 -5.63
N ASP A 185 -10.46 -0.69 -5.95
CA ASP A 185 -10.36 0.40 -4.98
C ASP A 185 -11.60 0.55 -4.07
N ILE A 186 -12.75 -0.02 -4.43
CA ILE A 186 -13.93 -0.07 -3.54
C ILE A 186 -13.83 -1.24 -2.56
N GLN A 187 -13.32 -2.39 -3.01
CA GLN A 187 -13.26 -3.61 -2.21
C GLN A 187 -12.25 -3.51 -1.05
N ILE A 188 -11.34 -2.54 -1.10
CA ILE A 188 -10.35 -2.30 -0.04
C ILE A 188 -10.90 -1.49 1.14
N LEU A 189 -12.08 -0.87 1.04
CA LEU A 189 -12.65 -0.04 2.10
C LEU A 189 -12.76 -0.74 3.48
N PRO A 190 -13.21 -2.01 3.57
CA PRO A 190 -13.22 -2.72 4.85
C PRO A 190 -11.83 -2.85 5.48
N PHE A 191 -10.78 -3.01 4.67
CA PHE A 191 -9.39 -3.05 5.17
C PHE A 191 -8.95 -1.69 5.69
N GLY A 192 -9.37 -0.60 5.05
CA GLY A 192 -9.07 0.74 5.54
C GLY A 192 -9.70 1.03 6.90
N LEU A 193 -10.98 0.66 7.06
CA LEU A 193 -11.70 0.77 8.33
C LEU A 193 -11.06 -0.09 9.43
N LEU A 194 -10.77 -1.36 9.12
CA LEU A 194 -10.15 -2.31 10.04
C LEU A 194 -8.75 -1.84 10.44
N GLY A 195 -7.98 -1.28 9.51
CA GLY A 195 -6.65 -0.76 9.77
C GLY A 195 -6.66 0.38 10.79
N LEU A 196 -7.64 1.28 10.70
CA LEU A 196 -7.80 2.34 11.69
C LEU A 196 -8.13 1.77 13.08
N LEU A 197 -9.11 0.87 13.16
CA LEU A 197 -9.51 0.24 14.42
C LEU A 197 -8.32 -0.48 15.08
N LEU A 198 -7.55 -1.23 14.30
CA LEU A 198 -6.36 -1.92 14.80
C LEU A 198 -5.24 -0.95 15.19
N GLY A 199 -5.16 0.23 14.56
CA GLY A 199 -4.25 1.30 14.94
C GLY A 199 -4.56 1.85 16.33
N GLU A 200 -5.83 2.17 16.62
CA GLU A 200 -6.26 2.56 17.97
C GLU A 200 -6.00 1.44 18.97
N LEU A 201 -6.40 0.21 18.64
CA LEU A 201 -6.22 -0.92 19.55
C LEU A 201 -4.74 -1.17 19.86
N TYR A 202 -3.84 -0.94 18.90
CA TYR A 202 -2.40 -1.05 19.11
C TYR A 202 -1.89 0.00 20.09
N LEU A 203 -2.45 1.21 20.10
CA LEU A 203 -2.08 2.23 21.09
C LEU A 203 -2.42 1.77 22.52
N ASP A 204 -3.52 1.05 22.69
CA ASP A 204 -3.98 0.56 24.00
C ASP A 204 -3.31 -0.75 24.45
N LEU A 205 -3.15 -1.71 23.52
CA LEU A 205 -2.71 -3.08 23.83
C LEU A 205 -1.28 -3.39 23.34
N GLY A 206 -0.66 -2.49 22.58
CA GLY A 206 0.69 -2.67 22.03
C GLY A 206 0.80 -3.90 21.12
N LEU A 207 1.88 -4.66 21.29
CA LEU A 207 2.18 -5.84 20.47
C LEU A 207 1.13 -6.96 20.59
N TRP A 208 0.29 -6.96 21.62
CA TRP A 208 -0.77 -7.97 21.76
C TRP A 208 -1.82 -7.93 20.65
N VAL A 209 -1.88 -6.83 19.88
CA VAL A 209 -2.75 -6.71 18.69
C VAL A 209 -2.17 -7.44 17.47
N VAL A 210 -0.86 -7.73 17.43
CA VAL A 210 -0.20 -8.35 16.27
C VAL A 210 -0.95 -9.59 15.73
N PRO A 211 -1.40 -10.55 16.56
CA PRO A 211 -2.19 -11.70 16.11
C PRO A 211 -3.51 -11.34 15.38
N LEU A 212 -4.12 -10.20 15.72
CA LEU A 212 -5.35 -9.73 15.07
C LEU A 212 -5.09 -9.19 13.66
N PHE A 213 -3.86 -8.78 13.31
CA PHE A 213 -3.49 -8.47 11.93
C PHE A 213 -3.27 -9.73 11.10
N VAL A 214 -2.64 -10.73 11.70
CA VAL A 214 -2.29 -11.99 11.02
C VAL A 214 -3.56 -12.68 10.54
N THR A 215 -4.58 -12.74 11.39
CA THR A 215 -5.86 -13.40 11.09
C THR A 215 -6.48 -12.97 9.74
N PRO A 216 -6.82 -11.69 9.50
CA PRO A 216 -7.39 -11.26 8.22
C PRO A 216 -6.43 -11.42 7.04
N ILE A 217 -5.10 -11.27 7.23
CA ILE A 217 -4.11 -11.50 6.16
C ILE A 217 -4.22 -12.95 5.62
N PHE A 218 -4.34 -13.94 6.51
CA PHE A 218 -4.38 -15.34 6.09
C PHE A 218 -5.80 -15.84 5.77
N ILE A 219 -6.80 -15.45 6.55
CA ILE A 219 -8.19 -15.88 6.36
C ILE A 219 -8.77 -15.31 5.08
N ALA A 220 -8.59 -14.01 4.80
CA ALA A 220 -9.13 -13.41 3.57
C ALA A 220 -8.57 -14.14 2.34
N ARG A 221 -7.26 -14.41 2.34
CA ARG A 221 -6.61 -15.19 1.28
C ARG A 221 -7.22 -16.58 1.11
N GLN A 222 -7.42 -17.31 2.20
CA GLN A 222 -7.95 -18.67 2.14
C GLN A 222 -9.42 -18.69 1.69
N ALA A 223 -10.22 -17.74 2.16
CA ALA A 223 -11.62 -17.59 1.77
C ALA A 223 -11.74 -17.30 0.26
N PHE A 224 -10.96 -16.36 -0.27
CA PHE A 224 -10.97 -16.07 -1.72
C PHE A 224 -10.45 -17.24 -2.55
N ALA A 225 -9.37 -17.91 -2.12
CA ALA A 225 -8.87 -19.09 -2.81
C ALA A 225 -9.91 -20.22 -2.86
N SER A 226 -10.66 -20.42 -1.77
CA SER A 226 -11.73 -21.42 -1.69
C SER A 226 -12.90 -21.06 -2.60
N TYR A 227 -13.29 -19.79 -2.63
CA TYR A 227 -14.34 -19.30 -3.52
C TYR A 227 -14.00 -19.47 -5.00
N LEU A 228 -12.77 -19.14 -5.41
CA LEU A 228 -12.32 -19.31 -6.79
C LEU A 228 -12.30 -20.79 -7.20
N ALA A 229 -11.80 -21.67 -6.32
CA ALA A 229 -11.79 -23.11 -6.58
C ALA A 229 -13.22 -23.70 -6.75
N MET A 230 -14.20 -23.21 -5.99
CA MET A 230 -15.60 -23.62 -6.14
C MET A 230 -16.20 -23.13 -7.46
N ARG A 231 -15.90 -21.89 -7.86
CA ARG A 231 -16.38 -21.33 -9.13
C ARG A 231 -15.80 -22.09 -10.33
N ASP A 232 -14.51 -22.35 -10.32
CA ASP A 232 -13.84 -23.10 -11.39
C ASP A 232 -14.39 -24.54 -11.52
N ALA A 233 -14.85 -25.14 -10.41
CA ALA A 233 -15.50 -26.45 -10.42
C ALA A 233 -16.96 -26.43 -10.91
N GLN A 234 -17.63 -25.27 -10.89
CA GLN A 234 -18.98 -25.09 -11.44
C GLN A 234 -18.96 -24.77 -12.94
N ASP A 235 -17.87 -24.18 -13.42
CA ASP A 235 -17.67 -23.81 -14.82
C ASP A 235 -17.08 -24.96 -15.68
N ALA A 236 -16.69 -26.10 -15.08
CA ALA A 236 -16.09 -27.28 -15.72
C ALA A 236 -17.11 -28.40 -15.99
#